data_AF-A0A252E4V2-F1
#
_entry.id   AF-A0A252E4V2-F1
#
_cell.length_a   1.000
_cell.length_b   1.000
_cell.length_c   1.000
_cell.angle_alpha   90.00
_cell.angle_beta   90.00
_cell.angle_gamma   90.00
#
_symmetry.space_group_name_H-M   'P 1'
#
loop_
_entity.id
_entity.type
_entity.pdbx_description
1 polymer ?
#
loop_
_entity_poly.entity_id
_entity_poly.type
_entity_poly.pdbx_seq_one_letter_code
_entity_poly.pdbx_strand_id
1 'polypeptide(L)'
;MNNDRSLESEKLTSKLEMIAITVNDVAQSCQGDSIALLALLRQLEQLHRDIRDGYFQETLPDNRQQLYSLLKDIESEGGWPYIERMKLQAFLAQLLQDATEDNSDGSENVVNSDRSCSW
;
A
#
# COMPACT_ATOMS: atom_id res chain seq x y z
N MET A 1 -11.31 8.30 37.65
CA MET A 1 -10.21 8.50 36.68
C MET A 1 -10.57 7.94 35.28
N ASN A 2 -11.86 7.88 34.91
CA ASN A 2 -12.29 7.33 33.60
C ASN A 2 -12.70 8.43 32.60
N ASN A 3 -13.18 9.59 33.09
CA ASN A 3 -13.57 10.71 32.21
C ASN A 3 -12.37 11.35 31.51
N ASP A 4 -11.22 11.53 32.17
CA ASP A 4 -10.05 12.15 31.53
C ASP A 4 -9.55 11.35 30.33
N ARG A 5 -9.60 10.01 30.41
CA ARG A 5 -9.14 9.13 29.32
C ARG A 5 -10.09 9.15 28.11
N SER A 6 -11.39 9.36 28.35
CA SER A 6 -12.38 9.56 27.28
C SER A 6 -12.16 10.90 26.57
N LEU A 7 -11.94 11.97 27.33
CA LEU A 7 -11.72 13.31 26.78
C LEU A 7 -10.44 13.40 25.95
N GLU A 8 -9.35 12.77 26.39
CA GLU A 8 -8.12 12.71 25.60
C GLU A 8 -8.27 11.85 24.34
N SER A 9 -9.09 10.78 24.40
CA SER A 9 -9.42 9.98 23.21
C SER A 9 -10.24 10.77 22.20
N GLU A 10 -11.26 11.52 22.63
CA GLU A 10 -12.09 12.36 21.76
C GLU A 10 -11.27 13.50 21.12
N LYS A 11 -10.35 14.08 21.89
CA LYS A 11 -9.40 15.08 21.40
C LYS A 11 -8.40 14.51 20.40
N LEU A 12 -8.00 13.25 20.54
CA LEU A 12 -7.16 12.58 19.57
C LEU A 12 -7.94 12.30 18.27
N THR A 13 -9.15 11.78 18.37
CA THR A 13 -10.03 11.51 17.21
C THR A 13 -10.26 12.78 16.38
N SER A 14 -10.62 13.89 17.04
CA SER A 14 -10.82 15.17 16.35
C SER A 14 -9.56 15.70 15.66
N LYS A 15 -8.38 15.50 16.25
CA LYS A 15 -7.11 15.85 15.58
C LYS A 15 -6.83 14.99 14.36
N LEU A 16 -7.11 13.69 14.42
CA LEU A 16 -6.94 12.78 13.29
C LEU A 16 -7.91 13.11 12.15
N GLU A 17 -9.16 13.45 12.47
CA GLU A 17 -10.15 13.93 11.50
C GLU A 17 -9.68 15.22 10.81
N MET A 18 -9.13 16.19 11.56
CA MET A 18 -8.58 17.42 10.98
C MET A 18 -7.43 17.16 10.02
N ILE A 19 -6.56 16.19 10.32
CA ILE A 19 -5.48 15.77 9.39
C ILE A 19 -6.10 15.18 8.12
N ALA A 20 -7.09 14.30 8.25
CA ALA A 20 -7.75 13.69 7.11
C ALA A 20 -8.47 14.73 6.22
N ILE A 21 -9.15 15.71 6.82
CA ILE A 21 -9.79 16.81 6.08
C ILE A 21 -8.73 17.61 5.33
N THR A 22 -7.65 18.03 6.00
CA THR A 22 -6.58 18.83 5.40
C THR A 22 -5.93 18.11 4.22
N VAL A 23 -5.62 16.81 4.36
CA VAL A 23 -5.02 16.01 3.28
C VAL A 23 -5.97 15.89 2.09
N ASN A 24 -7.27 15.67 2.35
CA ASN A 24 -8.27 15.60 1.29
C ASN A 24 -8.45 16.93 0.56
N ASP A 25 -8.45 18.06 1.28
CA ASP A 25 -8.54 19.39 0.67
C ASP A 25 -7.37 19.66 -0.28
N VAL A 26 -6.15 19.28 0.13
CA VAL A 26 -4.96 19.38 -0.72
C VAL A 26 -5.10 18.47 -1.94
N ALA A 27 -5.53 17.21 -1.76
CA ALA A 27 -5.72 16.27 -2.87
C ALA A 27 -6.76 16.79 -3.89
N GLN A 28 -7.87 17.38 -3.42
CA GLN A 28 -8.87 18.01 -4.27
C GLN A 28 -8.30 19.22 -5.03
N SER A 29 -7.51 20.05 -4.36
CA SER A 29 -6.85 21.20 -5.01
C SER A 29 -5.84 20.80 -6.10
N CYS A 30 -5.28 19.59 -6.01
CA CYS A 30 -4.33 19.02 -6.97
C CYS A 30 -5.01 18.17 -8.06
N GLN A 31 -6.35 18.15 -8.14
CA GLN A 31 -7.05 17.30 -9.09
C GLN A 31 -6.64 17.61 -10.55
N GLY A 32 -6.23 16.57 -11.27
CA GLY A 32 -5.74 16.68 -12.65
C GLY A 32 -4.25 17.02 -12.78
N ASP A 33 -3.56 17.35 -11.69
CA ASP A 33 -2.11 17.55 -11.65
C ASP A 33 -1.40 16.35 -11.00
N SER A 34 -0.94 15.44 -11.85
CA SER A 34 -0.24 14.23 -11.42
C SER A 34 1.07 14.50 -10.65
N ILE A 35 1.75 15.62 -10.91
CA ILE A 35 3.01 15.97 -10.24
C ILE A 35 2.72 16.50 -8.83
N ALA A 36 1.70 17.35 -8.70
CA ALA A 36 1.27 17.85 -7.39
C ALA A 36 0.73 16.71 -6.49
N LEU A 37 -0.06 15.81 -7.06
CA LEU A 37 -0.53 14.60 -6.35
C LEU A 37 0.63 13.70 -5.92
N LEU A 38 1.64 13.50 -6.78
CA LEU A 38 2.84 12.73 -6.44
C LEU A 38 3.64 13.40 -5.31
N ALA A 39 3.73 14.74 -5.29
CA ALA A 39 4.38 15.47 -4.21
C ALA A 39 3.64 15.28 -2.87
N LEU A 40 2.30 15.34 -2.88
CA LEU A 40 1.47 15.04 -1.71
C LEU A 40 1.73 13.61 -1.20
N LEU A 41 1.71 12.61 -2.08
CA LEU A 41 1.95 11.22 -1.70
C LEU A 41 3.33 11.00 -1.07
N ARG A 42 4.38 11.63 -1.63
CA ARG A 42 5.74 11.57 -1.07
C ARG A 42 5.82 12.22 0.31
N GLN A 43 5.11 13.32 0.52
CA GLN A 43 5.08 13.98 1.83
C GLN A 43 4.38 13.12 2.89
N LEU A 44 3.27 12.47 2.52
CA LEU A 44 2.57 11.53 3.40
C LEU A 44 3.45 10.31 3.72
N GLU A 45 4.18 9.79 2.75
CA GLU A 45 5.13 8.71 2.98
C GLU A 45 6.24 9.11 3.96
N GLN A 46 6.80 10.32 3.81
CA GLN A 46 7.82 10.80 4.74
C GLN A 46 7.29 10.94 6.16
N LEU A 47 6.11 11.57 6.32
CA LEU A 47 5.46 11.68 7.63
C LEU A 47 5.20 10.31 8.26
N HIS A 48 4.75 9.36 7.45
CA HIS A 48 4.55 7.99 7.91
C HIS A 48 5.87 7.35 8.38
N ARG A 49 6.98 7.50 7.62
CA ARG A 49 8.30 6.98 8.02
C ARG A 49 8.79 7.62 9.32
N ASP A 50 8.65 8.93 9.47
CA ASP A 50 9.09 9.65 10.67
C ASP A 50 8.31 9.17 11.91
N ILE A 51 7.00 8.95 11.78
CA ILE A 51 6.17 8.41 12.86
C ILE A 51 6.57 6.97 13.17
N ARG A 52 6.76 6.14 12.15
CA ARG A 52 7.07 4.72 12.31
C ARG A 52 8.45 4.50 12.94
N ASP A 53 9.47 5.13 12.38
CA ASP A 53 10.88 4.88 12.72
C ASP A 53 11.31 5.67 13.98
N GLY A 54 10.61 6.76 14.30
CA GLY A 54 10.79 7.52 15.55
C GLY A 54 9.80 7.10 16.62
N TYR A 55 8.63 7.75 16.64
CA TYR A 55 7.68 7.68 17.74
C TYR A 55 7.11 6.29 18.00
N PHE A 56 6.78 5.54 16.95
CA PHE A 56 6.17 4.22 17.09
C PHE A 56 7.20 3.17 17.53
N GLN A 57 8.39 3.16 16.93
CA GLN A 57 9.46 2.23 17.29
C GLN A 57 9.90 2.37 18.76
N GLU A 58 9.95 3.60 19.29
CA GLU A 58 10.24 3.86 20.71
C GLU A 58 9.16 3.34 21.66
N THR A 59 7.94 3.12 21.17
CA THR A 59 6.81 2.60 21.97
C THR A 59 6.62 1.09 21.86
N LEU A 60 7.47 0.40 21.07
CA LEU A 60 7.34 -1.05 20.89
C LEU A 60 7.59 -1.79 22.22
N PRO A 61 6.75 -2.78 22.58
CA PRO A 61 6.93 -3.50 23.83
C PRO A 61 8.20 -4.36 23.83
N ASP A 62 8.99 -4.24 24.88
CA ASP A 62 10.19 -5.05 25.13
C ASP A 62 9.81 -6.50 25.46
N ASN A 63 8.56 -6.73 25.89
CA ASN A 63 8.01 -8.04 26.20
C ASN A 63 7.43 -8.69 24.95
N ARG A 64 7.98 -9.85 24.58
CA ARG A 64 7.54 -10.65 23.42
C ARG A 64 6.04 -10.89 23.38
N GLN A 65 5.38 -11.16 24.52
CA GLN A 65 3.94 -11.43 24.55
C GLN A 65 3.11 -10.20 24.17
N GLN A 66 3.49 -9.03 24.67
CA GLN A 66 2.83 -7.76 24.33
C GLN A 66 3.10 -7.37 22.88
N LEU A 67 4.32 -7.61 22.40
CA LEU A 67 4.68 -7.44 20.99
C LEU A 67 3.82 -8.36 20.10
N TYR A 68 3.62 -9.63 20.46
CA TYR A 68 2.74 -10.54 19.72
C TYR A 68 1.28 -10.09 19.71
N SER A 69 0.76 -9.56 20.83
CA SER A 69 -0.58 -8.98 20.86
C SER A 69 -0.69 -7.77 19.93
N LEU A 70 0.26 -6.84 20.00
CA LEU A 70 0.30 -5.66 19.13
C LEU A 70 0.39 -6.04 17.64
N LEU A 71 1.24 -7.01 17.30
CA LEU A 71 1.38 -7.50 15.93
C LEU A 71 0.09 -8.13 15.41
N LYS A 72 -0.59 -8.92 16.24
CA LYS A 72 -1.86 -9.55 15.88
C LYS A 72 -2.96 -8.51 15.66
N ASP A 73 -3.00 -7.46 16.48
CA ASP A 73 -3.95 -6.36 16.33
C ASP A 73 -3.70 -5.62 14.99
N ILE A 74 -2.44 -5.28 14.70
CA ILE A 74 -2.01 -4.68 13.42
C ILE A 74 -2.35 -5.58 12.21
N GLU A 75 -2.14 -6.89 12.31
CA GLU A 75 -2.51 -7.84 11.25
C GLU A 75 -4.02 -7.90 11.03
N SER A 76 -4.83 -7.83 12.10
CA SER A 76 -6.29 -7.92 12.03
C SER A 76 -6.95 -6.68 11.44
N GLU A 77 -6.36 -5.50 11.63
CA GLU A 77 -6.87 -4.21 11.15
C GLU A 77 -6.38 -3.86 9.73
N GLY A 78 -5.44 -4.63 9.16
CA GLY A 78 -5.05 -4.49 7.76
C GLY A 78 -3.58 -4.16 7.52
N GLY A 79 -2.64 -4.73 8.27
CA GLY A 79 -1.22 -4.86 7.91
C GLY A 79 -0.38 -3.58 8.03
N TRP A 80 0.95 -3.78 8.12
CA TRP A 80 1.97 -2.73 8.19
C TRP A 80 1.72 -1.62 7.16
N PRO A 81 1.96 -0.33 7.46
CA PRO A 81 1.35 0.74 6.68
C PRO A 81 1.88 0.72 5.25
N TYR A 82 0.99 0.36 4.33
CA TYR A 82 1.34 -0.12 3.00
C TYR A 82 1.50 1.05 2.03
N ILE A 83 2.72 1.20 1.55
CA ILE A 83 3.08 1.85 0.28
C ILE A 83 2.29 1.16 -0.85
N GLU A 84 1.74 1.96 -1.77
CA GLU A 84 0.80 1.56 -2.83
C GLU A 84 1.07 0.19 -3.49
N ARG A 85 0.16 -0.78 -3.26
CA ARG A 85 0.16 -2.12 -3.86
C ARG A 85 0.16 -2.12 -5.40
N MET A 86 -0.25 -1.02 -6.03
CA MET A 86 -0.25 -0.89 -7.50
C MET A 86 1.15 -0.90 -8.10
N LYS A 87 2.17 -0.38 -7.41
CA LYS A 87 3.55 -0.37 -7.91
C LYS A 87 4.15 -1.78 -7.91
N LEU A 88 3.82 -2.59 -6.91
CA LEU A 88 4.34 -3.96 -6.80
C LEU A 88 3.71 -4.89 -7.84
N GLN A 89 2.40 -4.77 -8.11
CA GLN A 89 1.73 -5.56 -9.15
C GLN A 89 2.22 -5.18 -10.56
N ALA A 90 2.39 -3.89 -10.85
CA ALA A 90 2.95 -3.43 -12.13
C ALA A 90 4.41 -3.89 -12.30
N PHE A 91 5.21 -3.85 -11.23
CA PHE A 91 6.58 -4.34 -11.24
C PHE A 91 6.69 -5.86 -11.43
N LEU A 92 5.83 -6.66 -10.77
CA LEU A 92 5.78 -8.11 -10.95
C LEU A 92 5.29 -8.50 -12.36
N ALA A 93 4.36 -7.75 -12.94
CA ALA A 93 3.91 -7.96 -14.31
C ALA A 93 5.05 -7.73 -15.33
N GLN A 94 5.87 -6.68 -15.14
CA GLN A 94 7.06 -6.44 -15.96
C GLN A 94 8.10 -7.57 -15.85
N LEU A 95 8.39 -8.06 -14.64
CA LEU A 95 9.33 -9.16 -14.43
C LEU A 95 8.87 -10.49 -15.05
N LEU A 96 7.55 -10.76 -15.06
CA LEU A 96 6.98 -11.93 -15.73
C LEU A 96 7.03 -11.82 -17.25
N GLN A 97 6.91 -10.61 -17.78
CA GLN A 97 6.96 -10.35 -19.21
C GLN A 97 8.40 -10.55 -19.76
N ASP A 98 9.40 -10.02 -19.06
CA ASP A 98 10.83 -10.21 -19.38
C ASP A 98 11.24 -11.70 -19.36
N ALA A 99 10.64 -12.53 -18.49
CA ALA A 99 10.93 -13.97 -18.41
C ALA A 99 10.29 -14.80 -19.55
N THR A 100 9.25 -14.28 -20.20
CA THR A 100 8.55 -14.96 -21.30
C THR A 100 9.13 -14.63 -22.69
N GLU A 101 9.79 -13.48 -22.83
CA GLU A 101 10.40 -13.07 -24.11
C GLU A 101 11.71 -13.82 -24.39
N ASP A 102 12.34 -14.42 -23.38
CA ASP A 102 13.59 -15.20 -23.51
C ASP A 102 13.38 -16.67 -23.95
N ASN A 103 12.14 -17.12 -24.16
CA ASN A 103 11.80 -18.51 -24.52
C ASN A 103 11.06 -18.69 -25.85
N SER A 104 10.91 -17.64 -26.66
CA SER A 104 10.14 -17.69 -27.92
C SER A 104 10.97 -17.37 -29.17
N ASP A 105 12.22 -17.85 -29.23
CA ASP A 105 12.93 -17.97 -30.51
C ASP A 105 13.38 -19.42 -30.71
N GLY A 106 12.60 -20.19 -31.48
CA GLY A 106 12.94 -21.58 -31.77
C GLY A 106 11.82 -22.43 -32.34
N SER A 107 11.66 -22.33 -33.66
CA SER A 107 11.08 -23.34 -34.57
C SER A 107 9.64 -23.12 -35.06
N GLU A 108 9.55 -22.42 -36.19
CA GLU A 108 8.64 -22.80 -37.28
C GLU A 108 8.84 -24.28 -37.65
N ASN A 109 7.76 -25.00 -37.95
CA ASN A 109 7.70 -25.93 -39.09
C ASN A 109 6.26 -26.38 -39.39
N VAL A 110 5.81 -25.90 -40.55
CA VAL A 110 4.75 -26.32 -41.47
C VAL A 110 4.47 -27.84 -41.48
N VAL A 111 3.19 -28.24 -41.54
CA VAL A 111 2.60 -29.08 -42.63
C VAL A 111 1.10 -29.34 -42.41
N ASN A 112 0.35 -29.08 -43.50
CA ASN A 112 -1.07 -29.32 -43.75
C ASN A 112 -1.60 -30.73 -43.42
N SER A 113 -2.90 -30.82 -43.09
CA SER A 113 -3.79 -31.77 -43.80
C SER A 113 -5.28 -31.48 -43.55
N ASP A 114 -5.92 -30.86 -44.55
CA ASP A 114 -7.13 -31.34 -45.23
C ASP A 114 -7.94 -32.46 -44.56
N ARG A 115 -9.20 -32.19 -44.14
CA ARG A 115 -10.44 -32.66 -44.82
C ARG A 115 -11.69 -32.68 -43.93
N SER A 116 -12.72 -32.04 -44.47
CA SER A 116 -14.10 -32.53 -44.61
C SER A 116 -15.08 -32.41 -43.43
N CYS A 117 -15.89 -31.35 -43.50
CA CYS A 117 -17.20 -31.24 -42.87
C CYS A 117 -18.20 -32.25 -43.45
N SER A 118 -19.00 -32.88 -42.58
CA SER A 118 -20.15 -33.77 -42.86
C SER A 118 -20.58 -34.33 -41.48
N TRP A 119 -21.76 -34.15 -40.87
CA TRP A 119 -23.09 -33.61 -41.21
C TRP A 119 -23.66 -32.90 -39.97
#